data_AF-A0A954QR34-F1
#
_entry.id   AF-A0A954QR34-F1
#
_cell.length_a   1.000
_cell.length_b   1.000
_cell.length_c   1.000
_cell.angle_alpha   90.00
_cell.angle_beta   90.00
_cell.angle_gamma   90.00
#
_symmetry.space_group_name_H-M   'P 1'
#
loop_
_entity.id
_entity.type
_entity.pdbx_description
1 polymer ?
#
loop_
_entity_poly.entity_id
_entity_poly.type
_entity_poly.pdbx_seq_one_letter_code
_entity_poly.pdbx_strand_id
1 'polypeptide(L)'
;MNIRVAFFACLLAGCLGISGCGGDPVPTATEPQAPGQMAKTDQEKLDYLIEMLHRKNSLKKNAQAARQIGQMGAFAEPALPELRKAIEETKDDKVRSDAEAAIKAIEEAVAASK
;
A
#
# COMPACT_ATOMS: atom_id res chain seq x y z
N MET A 1 6.78 -49.94 -8.89
CA MET A 1 7.03 -49.77 -10.34
C MET A 1 6.19 -48.59 -10.85
N ASN A 2 6.85 -47.45 -11.03
CA ASN A 2 6.63 -46.26 -11.89
C ASN A 2 5.25 -45.84 -12.49
N ILE A 3 4.87 -44.57 -12.20
CA ILE A 3 4.54 -43.38 -13.05
C ILE A 3 3.56 -43.48 -14.25
N ARG A 4 2.58 -42.52 -14.33
CA ARG A 4 2.22 -41.59 -15.45
C ARG A 4 0.76 -41.08 -15.28
N VAL A 5 0.49 -39.81 -14.91
CA VAL A 5 0.47 -38.55 -15.70
C VAL A 5 -0.77 -38.40 -16.62
N ALA A 6 -1.45 -37.26 -16.42
CA ALA A 6 -2.11 -36.38 -17.40
C ALA A 6 -3.63 -36.47 -17.71
N PHE A 7 -4.28 -35.36 -17.31
CA PHE A 7 -5.13 -34.46 -18.12
C PHE A 7 -6.43 -34.99 -18.73
N PHE A 8 -7.53 -34.72 -18.02
CA PHE A 8 -8.89 -34.56 -18.56
C PHE A 8 -9.22 -33.06 -18.53
N ALA A 9 -9.40 -32.41 -19.68
CA ALA A 9 -10.69 -32.20 -20.35
C ALA A 9 -11.51 -31.05 -19.75
N CYS A 10 -11.72 -29.96 -20.49
CA CYS A 10 -13.01 -29.30 -20.52
C CYS A 10 -13.18 -28.40 -21.75
N LEU A 11 -14.16 -28.79 -22.54
CA LEU A 11 -14.81 -28.12 -23.65
C LEU A 11 -15.95 -27.27 -23.06
N LEU A 12 -16.21 -26.06 -23.56
CA LEU A 12 -17.54 -25.51 -23.94
C LEU A 12 -17.59 -23.96 -23.93
N ALA A 13 -17.74 -23.44 -25.15
CA ALA A 13 -18.62 -22.37 -25.64
C ALA A 13 -19.37 -21.44 -24.65
N GLY A 14 -19.35 -20.14 -24.97
CA GLY A 14 -20.44 -19.21 -24.66
C GLY A 14 -20.04 -17.75 -24.46
N CYS A 15 -19.82 -16.99 -25.54
CA CYS A 15 -19.78 -15.52 -25.47
C CYS A 15 -21.20 -14.96 -25.55
N LEU A 16 -21.57 -14.02 -24.65
CA LEU A 16 -22.35 -12.79 -24.90
C LEU A 16 -22.92 -12.22 -23.59
N GLY A 17 -22.51 -11.00 -23.23
CA GLY A 17 -23.05 -10.27 -22.08
C GLY A 17 -22.25 -9.01 -21.70
N ILE A 18 -22.20 -8.02 -22.59
CA ILE A 18 -21.73 -6.65 -22.31
C ILE A 18 -22.84 -5.87 -21.62
N SER A 19 -22.60 -5.35 -20.41
CA SER A 19 -23.05 -4.04 -19.90
C SER A 19 -22.89 -3.98 -18.38
N GLY A 20 -21.87 -3.27 -17.92
CA GLY A 20 -21.64 -3.00 -16.50
C GLY A 20 -20.44 -2.11 -16.28
N CYS A 21 -20.61 -0.80 -16.49
CA CYS A 21 -19.72 0.21 -15.91
C CYS A 21 -19.80 0.13 -14.38
N GLY A 22 -18.64 -0.01 -13.74
CA GLY A 22 -18.47 0.19 -12.30
C GLY A 22 -16.97 0.24 -12.07
N GLY A 23 -16.45 1.46 -11.83
CA GLY A 23 -15.04 1.80 -11.93
C GLY A 23 -14.10 0.86 -11.21
N ASP A 24 -12.91 0.69 -11.81
CA ASP A 24 -11.81 -0.07 -11.26
C ASP A 24 -11.50 0.42 -9.84
N PRO A 25 -11.72 -0.39 -8.77
CA PRO A 25 -11.08 -0.10 -7.51
C PRO A 25 -9.60 -0.42 -7.71
N VAL A 26 -8.81 0.65 -7.81
CA VAL A 26 -7.42 0.79 -7.35
C VAL A 26 -6.64 -0.54 -7.29
N PRO A 27 -5.67 -0.78 -8.18
CA PRO A 27 -4.73 -1.86 -7.96
C PRO A 27 -3.82 -1.39 -6.84
N THR A 28 -4.00 -1.87 -5.60
CA THR A 28 -2.98 -2.02 -4.55
C THR A 28 -3.70 -2.37 -3.25
N ALA A 29 -3.89 -3.66 -3.04
CA ALA A 29 -3.89 -4.29 -1.73
C ALA A 29 -3.89 -5.79 -1.99
N THR A 30 -2.71 -6.29 -2.33
CA THR A 30 -2.40 -7.72 -2.32
C THR A 30 -2.96 -8.36 -1.05
N GLU A 31 -3.73 -9.41 -1.26
CA GLU A 31 -4.32 -10.28 -0.26
C GLU A 31 -3.28 -10.89 0.71
N PRO A 32 -3.72 -11.42 1.87
CA PRO A 32 -3.00 -11.39 3.13
C PRO A 32 -1.95 -12.49 3.21
N GLN A 33 -0.69 -12.11 3.42
CA GLN A 33 0.35 -13.08 3.77
C GLN A 33 0.36 -13.28 5.29
N ALA A 34 -0.06 -14.49 5.68
CA ALA A 34 -0.15 -15.01 7.03
C ALA A 34 1.23 -15.06 7.75
N PRO A 35 1.24 -15.13 9.09
CA PRO A 35 2.33 -14.67 9.94
C PRO A 35 3.43 -15.72 10.09
N GLY A 36 4.65 -15.32 9.81
CA GLY A 36 5.81 -16.16 10.03
C GLY A 36 7.05 -15.32 9.89
N GLN A 37 7.56 -14.86 11.04
CA GLN A 37 8.93 -14.40 11.30
C GLN A 37 9.83 -14.38 10.06
N MET A 38 10.41 -13.23 9.68
CA MET A 38 11.84 -13.09 9.33
C MET A 38 12.14 -11.74 8.65
N ALA A 39 13.10 -11.02 9.24
CA ALA A 39 13.93 -9.98 8.64
C ALA A 39 13.25 -8.71 8.07
N LYS A 40 12.98 -7.74 8.97
CA LYS A 40 12.82 -6.28 8.74
C LYS A 40 13.42 -5.76 7.42
N THR A 41 12.75 -5.94 6.29
CA THR A 41 13.13 -5.23 5.07
C THR A 41 12.54 -3.82 5.14
N ASP A 42 13.22 -2.84 4.55
CA ASP A 42 12.72 -1.47 4.49
C ASP A 42 11.35 -1.41 3.79
N GLN A 43 11.09 -2.34 2.87
CA GLN A 43 9.80 -2.47 2.19
C GLN A 43 8.69 -2.93 3.13
N GLU A 44 8.87 -4.02 3.88
CA GLU A 44 7.86 -4.46 4.86
C GLU A 44 7.61 -3.41 5.94
N LYS A 45 8.65 -2.66 6.31
CA LYS A 45 8.51 -1.53 7.22
C LYS A 45 7.65 -0.43 6.60
N LEU A 46 7.86 -0.11 5.32
CA LEU A 46 7.05 0.87 4.60
C LEU A 46 5.58 0.44 4.56
N ASP A 47 5.32 -0.81 4.18
CA ASP A 47 3.96 -1.37 4.10
C ASP A 47 3.26 -1.31 5.46
N TYR A 48 3.96 -1.71 6.53
CA TYR A 48 3.45 -1.61 7.90
C TYR A 48 3.11 -0.17 8.31
N LEU A 49 3.93 0.81 7.90
CA LEU A 49 3.68 2.21 8.20
C LEU A 49 2.49 2.77 7.41
N ILE A 50 2.32 2.36 6.15
CA ILE A 50 1.16 2.70 5.33
C ILE A 50 -0.12 2.16 6.00
N GLU A 51 -0.13 0.89 6.42
CA GLU A 51 -1.28 0.34 7.15
C GLU A 51 -1.57 1.10 8.44
N MET A 52 -0.52 1.50 9.17
CA MET A 52 -0.66 2.24 10.42
C MET A 52 -1.26 3.63 10.19
N LEU A 53 -0.93 4.28 9.07
CA LEU A 53 -1.41 5.62 8.72
C LEU A 53 -2.95 5.69 8.59
N HIS A 54 -3.61 4.58 8.23
CA HIS A 54 -5.07 4.51 8.02
C HIS A 54 -5.83 3.93 9.22
N ARG A 55 -5.15 3.65 10.35
CA ARG A 55 -5.81 3.10 11.54
C ARG A 55 -6.74 4.14 12.18
N LYS A 56 -8.04 3.86 12.19
CA LYS A 56 -9.04 4.72 12.86
C LYS A 56 -8.90 4.79 14.38
N ASN A 57 -8.24 3.80 14.98
CA ASN A 57 -8.21 3.66 16.44
C ASN A 57 -7.16 4.56 17.13
N SER A 58 -6.22 5.17 16.39
CA SER A 58 -5.17 5.97 17.01
C SER A 58 -4.53 7.01 16.09
N LEU A 59 -5.07 8.22 16.09
CA LEU A 59 -4.52 9.37 15.35
C LEU A 59 -3.05 9.65 15.69
N LYS A 60 -2.65 9.47 16.96
CA LYS A 60 -1.26 9.61 17.39
C LYS A 60 -0.31 8.65 16.66
N LYS A 61 -0.75 7.41 16.43
CA LYS A 61 0.03 6.40 15.69
C LYS A 61 0.08 6.74 14.21
N ASN A 62 -1.02 7.24 13.63
CA ASN A 62 -1.05 7.65 12.23
C ASN A 62 -0.05 8.80 11.98
N ALA A 63 -0.02 9.79 12.87
CA ALA A 63 0.94 10.88 12.82
C ALA A 63 2.39 10.39 12.96
N GLN A 64 2.64 9.42 13.86
CA GLN A 64 3.95 8.78 13.99
C GLN A 64 4.33 7.99 12.73
N ALA A 65 3.37 7.33 12.09
CA ALA A 65 3.59 6.59 10.86
C ALA A 65 4.00 7.53 9.72
N ALA A 66 3.24 8.62 9.51
CA ALA A 66 3.57 9.66 8.54
C ALA A 66 5.00 10.17 8.70
N ARG A 67 5.42 10.51 9.93
CA ARG A 67 6.80 10.95 10.21
C ARG A 67 7.83 9.90 9.84
N GLN A 68 7.59 8.63 10.17
CA GLN A 68 8.53 7.56 9.85
C GLN A 68 8.63 7.32 8.35
N ILE A 69 7.52 7.39 7.62
CA ILE A 69 7.49 7.29 6.15
C ILE A 69 8.35 8.42 5.57
N GLY A 70 8.18 9.67 6.03
CA GLY A 70 9.00 10.79 5.60
C GLY A 70 10.50 10.61 5.88
N GLN A 71 10.86 10.01 7.02
CA GLN A 71 12.26 9.72 7.39
C GLN A 71 12.92 8.66 6.50
N MET A 72 12.14 7.83 5.80
CA MET A 72 12.69 6.89 4.82
C MET A 72 13.15 7.59 3.54
N GLY A 73 12.77 8.86 3.33
CA GLY A 73 13.22 9.67 2.20
C GLY A 73 12.75 9.11 0.87
N ALA A 74 13.64 9.07 -0.13
CA ALA A 74 13.31 8.68 -1.50
C ALA A 74 12.72 7.27 -1.61
N PHE A 75 13.08 6.36 -0.69
CA PHE A 75 12.53 5.00 -0.68
C PHE A 75 11.01 4.97 -0.44
N ALA A 76 10.47 5.98 0.25
CA ALA A 76 9.04 6.10 0.54
C ALA A 76 8.24 6.84 -0.55
N GLU A 77 8.82 7.09 -1.72
CA GLU A 77 8.09 7.59 -2.90
C GLU A 77 6.75 6.86 -3.18
N PRO A 78 6.64 5.51 -3.13
CA PRO A 78 5.37 4.83 -3.37
C PRO A 78 4.30 5.10 -2.29
N ALA A 79 4.67 5.66 -1.13
CA ALA A 79 3.73 6.03 -0.06
C ALA A 79 3.12 7.43 -0.22
N LEU A 80 3.57 8.24 -1.19
CA LEU A 80 3.02 9.57 -1.48
C LEU A 80 1.48 9.59 -1.69
N PRO A 81 0.86 8.70 -2.50
CA PRO A 81 -0.60 8.70 -2.65
C PRO A 81 -1.32 8.38 -1.34
N GLU A 82 -0.79 7.48 -0.51
CA GLU A 82 -1.39 7.12 0.77
C GLU A 82 -1.27 8.25 1.81
N LEU A 83 -0.14 8.98 1.83
CA LEU A 83 0.01 10.20 2.64
C LEU A 83 -1.01 11.28 2.25
N ARG A 84 -1.28 11.46 0.96
CA ARG A 84 -2.28 12.42 0.46
C ARG A 84 -3.70 12.00 0.88
N LYS A 85 -4.05 10.71 0.73
CA LYS A 85 -5.34 10.18 1.23
C LYS A 85 -5.48 10.39 2.73
N ALA A 86 -4.42 10.12 3.51
CA ALA A 86 -4.46 10.31 4.95
C ALA A 86 -4.73 11.76 5.37
N ILE A 87 -4.26 12.75 4.60
CA ILE A 87 -4.56 14.18 4.81
C ILE A 87 -6.04 14.49 4.59
N GLU A 88 -6.64 13.89 3.56
CA GLU A 88 -8.05 14.08 3.19
C GLU A 88 -9.00 13.35 4.15
N GLU A 89 -8.65 12.14 4.58
CA GLU A 89 -9.46 11.32 5.48
C GLU A 89 -9.34 11.75 6.96
N THR A 90 -8.21 12.36 7.35
CA THR A 90 -7.99 12.78 8.73
C THR A 90 -8.65 14.12 9.04
N LYS A 91 -9.27 14.19 10.22
CA LYS A 91 -9.74 15.45 10.84
C LYS A 91 -8.73 16.01 11.84
N ASP A 92 -7.64 15.29 12.09
CA ASP A 92 -6.63 15.66 13.06
C ASP A 92 -5.53 16.50 12.41
N ASP A 93 -5.35 17.72 12.90
CA ASP A 93 -4.39 18.68 12.35
C ASP A 93 -2.94 18.21 12.49
N LYS A 94 -2.64 17.39 13.52
CA LYS A 94 -1.29 16.85 13.72
C LYS A 94 -0.98 15.77 12.69
N VAL A 95 -1.93 14.87 12.43
CA VAL A 95 -1.79 13.87 11.35
C VAL A 95 -1.61 14.57 10.00
N ARG A 96 -2.40 15.61 9.73
CA ARG A 96 -2.28 16.40 8.49
C ARG A 96 -0.90 17.04 8.35
N SER A 97 -0.46 17.79 9.36
CA SER A 97 0.83 18.48 9.34
C SER A 97 2.01 17.51 9.19
N ASP A 98 1.96 16.37 9.89
CA ASP A 98 3.01 15.36 9.81
C ASP A 98 3.03 14.63 8.44
N ALA A 99 1.86 14.42 7.82
CA ALA A 99 1.76 13.84 6.49
C ALA A 99 2.24 14.81 5.40
N GLU A 100 1.90 16.10 5.49
CA GLU A 100 2.39 17.14 4.57
C GLU A 100 3.92 17.27 4.67
N ALA A 101 4.46 17.29 5.89
CA ALA A 101 5.91 17.31 6.11
C ALA A 101 6.60 16.06 5.53
N ALA A 102 5.98 14.89 5.67
CA ALA A 102 6.50 13.64 5.12
C ALA A 102 6.53 13.67 3.58
N ILE A 103 5.45 14.13 2.93
CA ILE A 103 5.39 14.29 1.48
C ILE A 103 6.54 15.18 0.99
N LYS A 104 6.70 16.35 1.61
CA LYS A 104 7.77 17.29 1.25
C LYS A 104 9.16 16.67 1.42
N ALA A 105 9.41 15.99 2.54
CA ALA A 105 10.70 15.34 2.79
C ALA A 105 11.01 14.23 1.77
N ILE A 106 10.00 13.47 1.34
CA ILE A 106 10.15 12.43 0.32
C ILE A 106 10.43 13.08 -1.04
N GLU A 107 9.65 14.09 -1.44
CA GLU A 107 9.85 14.80 -2.71
C GLU A 107 11.24 15.45 -2.79
N GLU A 108 11.71 16.09 -1.71
CA GLU A 108 13.07 16.63 -1.60
C GLU A 108 14.14 15.54 -1.69
N ALA A 109 13.93 14.41 -1.02
CA ALA A 109 14.87 13.29 -1.06
C ALA A 109 14.92 12.62 -2.44
N VAL A 110 13.78 12.48 -3.13
CA VAL A 110 13.71 11.96 -4.52
C VAL A 110 14.43 12.92 -5.45
N ALA A 111 14.20 14.24 -5.32
CA ALA A 111 14.87 15.25 -6.13
C ALA A 111 16.39 15.29 -5.89
N ALA A 112 16.84 15.09 -4.65
CA ALA A 112 18.26 15.03 -4.31
C ALA A 112 18.96 13.72 -4.73
N SER A 113 18.18 12.65 -4.97
CA SER A 113 18.71 11.34 -5.41
C SER A 113 18.84 11.21 -6.92
N LYS A 114 18.44 12.23 -7.68
CA LYS A 114 18.41 12.27 -9.14
C LYS A 114 19.50 13.20 -9.68
#